data_AF-D9CI42-F1
#
_entry.id   AF-D9CI42-F1
#
_cell.length_a   1.000
_cell.length_b   1.000
_cell.length_c   1.000
_cell.angle_alpha   90.00
_cell.angle_beta   90.00
_cell.angle_gamma   90.00
#
_symmetry.space_group_name_H-M   'P 1'
#
loop_
_entity.id
_entity.type
_entity.pdbx_description
1 polymer ?
#
loop_
_entity_poly.entity_id
_entity_poly.type
_entity_poly.pdbx_seq_one_letter_code
_entity_poly.pdbx_strand_id
1 'polypeptide(L)'
;TGGDEINQNCYDKDSATQQDLKNQGKNLEQALDTFVQTMHSALAGMGKTPVVWEEMALEHQISLRNETIVLVWISSEHVAAVAQKGFRLVHAASDYFYLDCG
;
A
#
# COMPACT_ATOMS: atom_id res chain seq x y z
N THR A 1 6.77 3.01 4.04
CA THR A 1 6.99 2.82 2.61
C THR A 1 5.91 3.48 1.77
N GLY A 2 4.93 4.21 2.35
CA GLY A 2 3.91 4.93 1.59
C GLY A 2 2.91 3.97 0.95
N GLY A 3 2.62 4.15 -0.34
CA GLY A 3 1.73 3.28 -1.12
C GLY A 3 0.31 3.84 -1.24
N ASP A 4 0.16 5.14 -1.06
CA ASP A 4 -1.05 5.92 -1.33
C ASP A 4 -1.20 6.23 -2.83
N GLU A 5 -2.45 6.42 -3.26
CA GLU A 5 -2.81 7.06 -4.53
C GLU A 5 -2.12 6.49 -5.80
N ILE A 6 -1.99 5.17 -5.90
CA ILE A 6 -1.44 4.54 -7.10
C ILE A 6 -2.37 4.77 -8.29
N ASN A 7 -1.96 5.67 -9.18
CA ASN A 7 -2.68 5.94 -10.42
C ASN A 7 -2.37 4.87 -11.49
N GLN A 8 -3.21 3.84 -11.56
CA GLN A 8 -3.07 2.74 -12.52
C GLN A 8 -2.96 3.22 -13.97
N ASN A 9 -3.70 4.26 -14.36
CA ASN A 9 -3.67 4.79 -15.72
C ASN A 9 -2.31 5.38 -16.11
N CYS A 10 -1.47 5.79 -15.15
CA CYS A 10 -0.08 6.19 -15.44
C CYS A 10 0.75 5.00 -15.95
N TYR A 11 0.58 3.82 -15.35
CA TYR A 11 1.30 2.61 -15.73
C TYR A 11 0.74 1.97 -17.00
N ASP A 12 -0.57 2.04 -17.21
CA ASP A 12 -1.21 1.56 -18.44
C ASP A 12 -0.75 2.34 -19.68
N LYS A 13 -0.44 3.64 -19.51
CA LYS A 13 0.02 4.53 -20.58
C LYS A 13 1.54 4.60 -20.73
N ASP A 14 2.29 3.98 -19.82
CA ASP A 14 3.75 3.94 -19.90
C ASP A 14 4.24 2.71 -20.67
N SER A 15 4.71 2.94 -21.90
CA SER A 15 5.12 1.86 -22.80
C SER A 15 6.30 1.04 -22.28
N ALA A 16 7.22 1.68 -21.53
CA ALA A 16 8.34 1.00 -20.91
C ALA A 16 7.88 0.01 -19.84
N THR A 17 7.03 0.46 -18.90
CA THR A 17 6.41 -0.39 -17.89
C THR A 17 5.65 -1.55 -18.52
N GLN A 18 4.81 -1.28 -19.53
CA GLN A 18 4.04 -2.35 -20.20
C GLN A 18 4.95 -3.38 -20.87
N GLN A 19 6.05 -2.94 -21.48
CA GLN A 19 7.04 -3.85 -22.06
C GLN A 19 7.73 -4.69 -20.98
N ASP A 20 8.12 -4.10 -19.86
CA ASP A 20 8.76 -4.79 -18.75
C ASP A 20 7.82 -5.80 -18.07
N LEU A 21 6.56 -5.43 -17.85
CA LEU A 21 5.52 -6.32 -17.32
C LEU A 21 5.33 -7.53 -18.24
N LYS A 22 5.24 -7.29 -19.56
CA LYS A 22 5.11 -8.36 -20.55
C LYS A 22 6.33 -9.28 -20.57
N ASN A 23 7.54 -8.72 -20.53
CA ASN A 23 8.79 -9.49 -20.51
C ASN A 23 8.90 -10.36 -19.24
N GLN A 24 8.37 -9.89 -18.12
CA GLN A 24 8.34 -10.61 -16.85
C GLN A 24 7.15 -11.56 -16.72
N GLY A 25 6.17 -11.50 -17.64
CA GLY A 25 4.92 -12.26 -17.53
C GLY A 25 4.08 -11.87 -16.32
N LYS A 26 4.14 -10.61 -15.89
CA LYS A 26 3.43 -10.06 -14.72
C LYS A 26 2.38 -9.05 -15.13
N ASN A 27 1.33 -8.90 -14.32
CA ASN A 27 0.48 -7.70 -14.32
C ASN A 27 1.01 -6.66 -13.31
N LEU A 28 0.39 -5.48 -13.29
CA LEU A 28 0.79 -4.38 -12.40
C LEU A 28 0.74 -4.77 -10.92
N GLU A 29 -0.33 -5.43 -10.47
CA GLU A 29 -0.49 -5.87 -9.07
C GLU A 29 0.62 -6.82 -8.62
N GLN A 30 1.00 -7.79 -9.46
CA GLN A 30 2.09 -8.72 -9.17
C GLN A 30 3.46 -8.03 -9.13
N ALA A 31 3.67 -7.04 -10.00
CA ALA A 31 4.88 -6.23 -9.97
C ALA A 31 4.92 -5.34 -8.73
N LEU A 32 3.78 -4.76 -8.34
CA LEU A 32 3.62 -3.96 -7.12
C LEU A 32 3.89 -4.80 -5.87
N ASP A 33 3.34 -6.02 -5.78
CA ASP A 33 3.64 -6.93 -4.66
C ASP A 33 5.15 -7.23 -4.60
N THR A 34 5.78 -7.53 -5.74
CA THR A 34 7.24 -7.74 -5.79
C THR A 34 8.02 -6.53 -5.26
N PHE A 35 7.62 -5.33 -5.67
CA PHE A 35 8.23 -4.07 -5.22
C PHE A 35 8.07 -3.88 -3.70
N VAL A 36 6.85 -4.04 -3.18
CA VAL A 36 6.55 -3.91 -1.75
C VAL A 36 7.31 -4.96 -0.93
N GLN A 37 7.32 -6.22 -1.36
CA GLN A 37 8.07 -7.30 -0.69
C GLN A 37 9.57 -7.01 -0.63
N THR A 38 10.14 -6.48 -1.71
CA THR A 38 11.56 -6.13 -1.78
C THR A 38 11.89 -5.04 -0.75
N MET A 39 11.10 -3.97 -0.72
CA MET A 39 11.26 -2.88 0.24
C MET A 39 11.07 -3.34 1.69
N HIS A 40 10.01 -4.12 1.96
CA HIS A 40 9.72 -4.62 3.30
C HIS A 40 10.78 -5.60 3.79
N SER A 41 11.34 -6.42 2.90
CA SER A 41 12.43 -7.36 3.24
C SER A 41 13.72 -6.63 3.60
N ALA A 42 14.06 -5.55 2.90
CA ALA A 42 15.20 -4.70 3.25
C ALA A 42 15.03 -4.07 4.65
N LEU A 43 13.84 -3.53 4.94
CA LEU A 43 13.53 -2.96 6.26
C LEU A 43 13.59 -4.01 7.38
N ALA A 44 13.04 -5.19 7.14
CA ALA A 44 13.06 -6.28 8.10
C ALA A 44 14.49 -6.79 8.37
N GLY A 45 15.35 -6.85 7.34
CA GLY A 45 16.77 -7.17 7.50
C GLY A 45 17.53 -6.21 8.42
N MET A 46 16.99 -4.99 8.59
CA MET A 46 17.51 -3.98 9.52
C MET A 46 16.74 -3.93 10.86
N GLY A 47 15.84 -4.88 11.12
CA GLY A 47 14.99 -4.90 12.31
C GLY A 47 14.00 -3.73 12.37
N LYS A 48 13.59 -3.18 11.22
CA LYS A 48 12.60 -2.10 11.12
C LYS A 48 11.24 -2.65 10.74
N THR A 49 10.19 -2.11 11.34
CA THR A 49 8.81 -2.43 10.99
C THR A 49 8.34 -1.54 9.84
N PRO A 50 7.84 -2.11 8.73
CA PRO A 50 7.23 -1.32 7.66
C PRO A 50 5.93 -0.64 8.09
N VAL A 51 5.66 0.51 7.46
CA VAL A 51 4.42 1.28 7.59
C VAL A 51 3.90 1.59 6.18
N VAL A 52 2.63 1.36 5.88
CA VAL A 52 2.00 1.62 4.58
C VAL A 52 0.74 2.47 4.73
N TRP A 53 0.30 3.10 3.65
CA TRP A 53 -1.07 3.63 3.58
C TRP A 53 -2.09 2.51 3.30
N GLU A 54 -3.35 2.79 3.57
CA GLU A 54 -4.42 1.79 3.66
C GLU A 54 -4.74 1.06 2.36
N GLU A 55 -4.50 1.68 1.21
CA GLU A 55 -4.73 1.13 -0.13
C GLU A 55 -3.91 -0.16 -0.33
N MET A 56 -2.70 -0.21 0.24
CA MET A 56 -1.87 -1.42 0.24
C MET A 56 -2.50 -2.60 0.98
N ALA A 57 -3.37 -2.32 1.95
CA ALA A 57 -4.06 -3.34 2.75
C ALA A 57 -5.49 -3.61 2.27
N LEU A 58 -6.16 -2.63 1.66
CA LEU A 58 -7.58 -2.69 1.32
C LEU A 58 -7.85 -2.87 -0.17
N GLU A 59 -7.04 -2.27 -1.04
CA GLU A 59 -7.34 -2.15 -2.49
C GLU A 59 -6.44 -3.04 -3.35
N HIS A 60 -5.15 -3.11 -3.03
CA HIS A 60 -4.18 -3.87 -3.82
C HIS A 60 -4.00 -5.32 -3.35
N GLN A 61 -3.57 -6.20 -4.26
CA GLN A 61 -3.33 -7.62 -3.99
C GLN A 61 -1.92 -7.87 -3.44
N ILE A 62 -1.60 -7.24 -2.30
CA ILE A 62 -0.27 -7.23 -1.70
C ILE A 62 -0.20 -8.13 -0.48
N SER A 63 0.86 -8.93 -0.38
CA SER A 63 1.10 -9.81 0.77
C SER A 63 1.76 -9.04 1.92
N LEU A 64 0.98 -8.31 2.72
CA LEU A 64 1.55 -7.60 3.87
C LEU A 64 1.89 -8.56 5.02
N ARG A 65 3.04 -8.35 5.64
CA ARG A 65 3.41 -9.08 6.87
C ARG A 65 2.56 -8.59 8.04
N ASN A 66 2.21 -9.47 8.96
CA ASN A 66 1.33 -9.14 10.11
C ASN A 66 1.87 -8.00 10.99
N GLU A 67 3.19 -7.82 11.06
CA GLU A 67 3.81 -6.72 11.80
C GLU A 67 3.67 -5.36 11.12
N THR A 68 3.29 -5.31 9.83
CA THR A 68 3.11 -4.05 9.10
C THR A 68 2.08 -3.16 9.79
N ILE A 69 2.38 -1.87 9.93
CA ILE A 69 1.43 -0.88 10.45
C ILE A 69 0.76 -0.19 9.26
N VAL A 70 -0.57 -0.07 9.30
CA VAL A 70 -1.36 0.59 8.27
C VAL A 70 -1.80 1.98 8.76
N LEU A 71 -1.43 3.02 8.04
CA LEU A 71 -1.94 4.38 8.25
C LEU A 71 -3.27 4.49 7.50
N VAL A 72 -4.33 4.92 8.19
CA VAL A 72 -5.68 5.02 7.63
C VAL A 72 -6.12 6.47 7.60
N TRP A 73 -6.45 6.98 6.42
CA TRP A 73 -6.63 8.41 6.15
C TRP A 73 -7.93 8.74 5.40
N ILE A 74 -8.48 7.84 4.60
CA ILE A 74 -9.69 8.07 3.81
C ILE A 74 -10.89 8.25 4.74
N SER A 75 -11.19 7.27 5.60
CA SER A 75 -12.37 7.35 6.47
C SER A 75 -12.24 6.52 7.75
N SER A 76 -13.09 6.82 8.72
CA SER A 76 -13.26 6.05 9.95
C SER A 76 -13.86 4.65 9.69
N GLU A 77 -14.60 4.48 8.60
CA GLU A 77 -15.08 3.17 8.15
C GLU A 77 -13.91 2.27 7.72
N HIS A 78 -12.93 2.84 7.00
CA HIS A 78 -11.74 2.09 6.61
C HIS A 78 -10.88 1.69 7.81
N VAL A 79 -10.87 2.48 8.90
CA VAL A 79 -10.19 2.09 10.15
C VAL A 79 -10.78 0.77 10.65
N ALA A 80 -12.10 0.65 10.67
CA ALA A 80 -12.77 -0.58 11.07
C ALA A 80 -12.43 -1.74 10.13
N ALA A 81 -12.38 -1.50 8.81
CA ALA A 81 -12.00 -2.52 7.83
C ALA A 81 -10.57 -3.04 8.03
N VAL A 82 -9.60 -2.14 8.26
CA VAL A 82 -8.20 -2.51 8.54
C VAL A 82 -8.09 -3.27 9.87
N ALA A 83 -8.80 -2.83 10.91
CA ALA A 83 -8.84 -3.54 12.20
C ALA A 83 -9.41 -4.96 12.06
N GLN A 84 -10.49 -5.14 11.27
CA GLN A 84 -11.10 -6.44 11.00
C GLN A 84 -10.18 -7.39 10.23
N LYS A 85 -9.30 -6.86 9.37
CA LYS A 85 -8.22 -7.64 8.73
C LYS A 85 -7.09 -8.03 9.69
N GLY A 86 -7.11 -7.56 10.93
CA GLY A 86 -6.15 -7.94 11.98
C GLY A 86 -4.82 -7.17 11.95
N PHE A 87 -4.75 -6.06 11.21
CA PHE A 87 -3.54 -5.24 11.15
C PHE A 87 -3.46 -4.27 12.33
N ARG A 88 -2.22 -3.94 12.72
CA ARG A 88 -1.96 -2.78 13.57
C ARG A 88 -2.15 -1.53 12.72
N LEU A 89 -2.77 -0.48 13.28
CA LEU A 89 -3.08 0.72 12.51
C LEU A 89 -2.82 2.02 13.27
N VAL A 90 -2.65 3.10 12.51
CA VAL A 90 -2.71 4.48 13.01
C VAL A 90 -4.00 5.11 12.49
N HIS A 91 -4.82 5.57 13.42
CA HIS A 91 -6.10 6.20 13.12
C HIS A 91 -5.89 7.68 12.77
N ALA A 92 -5.85 8.00 11.47
CA ALA A 92 -5.68 9.35 10.95
C ALA A 92 -6.78 9.74 9.94
N ALA A 93 -7.98 9.14 10.09
CA ALA A 93 -9.11 9.32 9.19
C ALA A 93 -9.44 10.82 8.96
N SER A 94 -9.58 11.20 7.70
CA SER A 94 -9.78 12.58 7.23
C SER A 94 -11.09 13.19 7.70
N ASP A 95 -12.10 12.35 7.97
CA ASP A 95 -13.35 12.72 8.65
C ASP A 95 -13.11 13.57 9.92
N TYR A 96 -11.95 13.43 10.57
CA TYR A 96 -11.64 14.05 11.84
C TYR A 96 -10.26 14.72 11.92
N PHE A 97 -9.25 14.24 11.16
CA PHE A 97 -7.84 14.53 11.44
C PHE A 97 -7.09 15.26 10.33
N TYR A 98 -7.73 15.59 9.21
CA TYR A 98 -7.13 16.44 8.19
C TYR A 98 -7.28 17.92 8.60
N LEU A 99 -6.15 18.57 8.86
CA LEU A 99 -6.10 19.96 9.34
C LEU A 99 -6.03 20.99 8.21
N ASP A 100 -5.93 20.52 6.97
CA ASP A 100 -5.86 21.29 5.74
C ASP A 100 -7.23 21.47 5.06
N CYS A 101 -8.24 20.72 5.48
CA CYS A 101 -9.62 20.88 5.00
C CYS A 101 -10.27 22.19 5.50
N GLY A 102 -11.12 22.79 4.66
CA GLY A 102 -11.89 24.03 4.90
C GLY A 102 -12.75 24.38 3.70
#